data_AF-A0AAU9DBB8-F1
#
_entry.id   AF-A0AAU9DBB8-F1
#
_cell.length_a   1.000
_cell.length_b   1.000
_cell.length_c   1.000
_cell.angle_alpha   90.00
_cell.angle_beta   90.00
_cell.angle_gamma   90.00
#
_symmetry.space_group_name_H-M   'P 1'
#
loop_
_entity.id
_entity.type
_entity.pdbx_description
1 polymer ?
#
loop_
_entity_poly.entity_id
_entity_poly.type
_entity_poly.pdbx_seq_one_letter_code
_entity_poly.pdbx_strand_id
1 'polypeptide(L)'
;MNIVKYIERLEYMDSLIRRAATGTPESFAQKVGLSRSALMEYLKALKALGAPIEYDNYIKTYRYVKAGKMKLEFEFSEKDATVNEKKINEKMAVQ
;
A
#
# COMPACT_ATOMS: atom_id res chain seq x y z
N MET A 1 -8.83 9.20 14.22
CA MET A 1 -7.83 8.27 13.63
C MET A 1 -7.17 8.99 12.47
N ASN A 2 -5.83 9.00 12.37
CA ASN A 2 -5.10 9.80 11.37
C ASN A 2 -4.67 8.89 10.21
N ILE A 3 -4.93 9.28 8.96
CA ILE A 3 -4.58 8.53 7.74
C ILE A 3 -3.09 8.18 7.67
N VAL A 4 -2.21 9.07 8.14
CA VAL A 4 -0.76 8.83 8.18
C VAL A 4 -0.44 7.59 9.03
N LYS A 5 -1.06 7.47 10.22
CA LYS A 5 -0.86 6.32 11.11
C LYS A 5 -1.39 5.01 10.53
N TYR A 6 -2.35 5.07 9.61
CA TYR A 6 -2.80 3.86 8.91
C TYR A 6 -1.79 3.41 7.88
N ILE A 7 -1.24 4.35 7.10
CA ILE A 7 -0.21 4.07 6.09
C ILE A 7 1.04 3.51 6.75
N GLU A 8 1.56 4.16 7.80
CA GLU A 8 2.71 3.68 8.58
C GLU A 8 2.51 2.25 9.10
N ARG A 9 1.29 1.94 9.55
CA ARG A 9 0.95 0.58 10.00
C ARG A 9 1.00 -0.42 8.84
N LEU A 10 0.45 -0.08 7.68
CA LEU A 10 0.48 -0.95 6.51
C LEU A 10 1.92 -1.18 6.02
N GLU A 11 2.76 -0.14 6.02
CA GLU A 11 4.19 -0.25 5.70
C GLU A 11 4.92 -1.16 6.70
N TYR A 12 4.62 -1.01 8.00
CA TYR A 12 5.21 -1.88 9.01
C TYR A 12 4.78 -3.33 8.86
N MET A 13 3.49 -3.58 8.57
CA MET A 13 2.96 -4.90 8.24
C MET A 13 3.70 -5.52 7.06
N ASP A 14 3.83 -4.80 5.94
CA ASP A 14 4.58 -5.25 4.75
C ASP A 14 6.01 -5.64 5.12
N SER A 15 6.69 -4.78 5.89
CA SER A 15 8.08 -5.01 6.29
C SER A 15 8.25 -6.31 7.09
N LEU A 16 7.28 -6.65 7.94
CA LEU A 16 7.33 -7.84 8.78
C LEU A 16 7.02 -9.10 7.96
N ILE A 17 6.00 -9.04 7.10
CA ILE A 17 5.60 -10.16 6.24
C ILE A 17 6.73 -10.51 5.26
N ARG A 18 7.35 -9.51 4.63
CA ARG A 18 8.43 -9.71 3.66
C ARG A 18 9.67 -10.36 4.30
N ARG A 19 9.93 -10.08 5.58
CA ARG A 19 11.03 -10.68 6.35
C ARG A 19 10.64 -11.95 7.10
N ALA A 20 9.39 -12.43 6.94
CA ALA A 20 8.84 -13.54 7.71
C ALA A 20 9.01 -13.35 9.23
N ALA A 21 8.91 -12.10 9.71
CA ALA A 21 9.19 -11.70 11.09
C ALA A 21 7.92 -11.33 11.88
N THR A 22 6.74 -11.76 11.41
CA THR A 22 5.48 -11.41 12.08
C THR A 22 5.30 -12.14 13.41
N GLY A 23 5.79 -13.39 13.50
CA GLY A 23 5.45 -14.28 14.59
C GLY A 23 4.00 -14.77 14.50
N THR A 24 3.47 -15.29 15.61
CA THR A 24 2.07 -15.75 15.70
C THR A 24 1.08 -14.61 15.43
N PRO A 25 -0.19 -14.91 15.13
CA PRO A 25 -1.23 -13.89 14.99
C PRO A 25 -1.28 -12.89 16.17
N GLU A 26 -1.07 -13.36 17.39
CA GLU A 26 -1.05 -12.52 18.60
C GLU A 26 0.19 -11.61 18.63
N SER A 27 1.37 -12.16 18.35
CA SER A 27 2.62 -11.38 18.29
C SER A 27 2.57 -10.33 17.18
N PHE A 28 2.02 -10.69 16.02
CA PHE A 28 1.87 -9.77 14.91
C PHE A 28 0.92 -8.63 15.27
N ALA A 29 -0.24 -8.94 15.84
CA ALA A 29 -1.22 -7.94 16.25
C ALA A 29 -0.62 -6.96 17.27
N GLN A 30 0.12 -7.47 18.26
CA GLN A 30 0.84 -6.65 19.24
C GLN A 30 1.88 -5.75 18.57
N LYS A 31 2.71 -6.28 17.66
CA LYS A 31 3.73 -5.49 16.94
C LYS A 31 3.10 -4.32 16.21
N VAL A 32 1.99 -4.54 15.50
CA VAL A 32 1.34 -3.48 14.71
C VAL A 32 0.31 -2.66 15.50
N GLY A 33 0.20 -2.88 16.81
CA GLY A 33 -0.72 -2.16 17.69
C GLY A 33 -2.19 -2.35 17.31
N LEU A 34 -2.60 -3.59 17.00
CA LEU A 34 -3.96 -4.00 16.68
C LEU A 34 -4.46 -5.07 17.66
N SER A 35 -5.78 -5.23 17.74
CA SER A 35 -6.36 -6.47 18.27
C SER A 35 -6.16 -7.61 17.26
N ARG A 36 -6.27 -8.86 17.75
CA ARG A 36 -6.22 -10.04 16.87
C ARG A 36 -7.29 -9.99 15.77
N SER A 37 -8.52 -9.61 16.12
CA SER A 37 -9.62 -9.52 15.15
C SER A 37 -9.35 -8.45 14.10
N ALA A 38 -8.88 -7.27 14.49
CA ALA A 38 -8.51 -6.21 13.56
C ALA A 38 -7.38 -6.67 12.63
N LEU A 39 -6.34 -7.34 13.14
CA LEU A 39 -5.29 -7.91 12.30
C LEU A 39 -5.86 -8.87 11.24
N MET A 40 -6.79 -9.75 11.61
CA MET A 40 -7.41 -10.69 10.66
C MET A 40 -8.16 -9.96 9.54
N GLU A 41 -8.88 -8.89 9.87
CA GLU A 41 -9.57 -8.06 8.86
C GLU A 41 -8.57 -7.36 7.93
N TYR A 42 -7.46 -6.84 8.45
CA TYR A 42 -6.40 -6.26 7.61
C TYR A 42 -5.79 -7.30 6.67
N LEU A 43 -5.46 -8.49 7.18
CA LEU A 43 -4.91 -9.57 6.37
C LEU A 43 -5.90 -10.03 5.29
N LYS A 44 -7.20 -10.11 5.62
CA LYS A 44 -8.27 -10.42 4.67
C LYS A 44 -8.35 -9.36 3.56
N ALA A 45 -8.30 -8.08 3.92
CA ALA A 45 -8.32 -6.97 2.96
C ALA A 45 -7.08 -7.01 2.03
N LEU A 46 -5.88 -7.19 2.59
CA LEU A 46 -4.65 -7.29 1.80
C LEU A 46 -4.69 -8.48 0.83
N LYS A 47 -5.19 -9.63 1.26
CA LYS A 47 -5.39 -10.80 0.39
C LYS A 47 -6.41 -10.53 -0.71
N ALA A 48 -7.51 -9.84 -0.41
CA ALA A 48 -8.52 -9.44 -1.39
C ALA A 48 -7.96 -8.47 -2.45
N LEU A 49 -6.96 -7.66 -2.08
CA LEU A 49 -6.19 -6.81 -3.01
C LEU A 49 -5.11 -7.56 -3.79
N GLY A 50 -5.00 -8.89 -3.62
CA GLY A 50 -4.06 -9.74 -4.35
C GLY A 50 -2.71 -9.94 -3.67
N ALA A 51 -2.53 -9.51 -2.42
CA ALA A 51 -1.30 -9.77 -1.68
C ALA A 51 -1.14 -11.30 -1.42
N PRO A 52 -0.05 -11.94 -1.88
CA PRO A 52 0.12 -13.38 -1.80
C PRO A 52 0.63 -13.80 -0.41
N ILE A 53 -0.21 -13.62 0.62
CA ILE A 53 0.15 -13.82 2.04
C ILE A 53 -0.35 -15.18 2.54
N GLU A 54 0.55 -15.96 3.13
CA GLU A 54 0.22 -17.21 3.83
C GLU A 54 0.79 -17.25 5.24
N TYR A 55 0.13 -17.99 6.13
CA TYR A 55 0.65 -18.30 7.45
C TYR A 55 1.37 -19.64 7.42
N ASP A 56 2.66 -19.63 7.75
CA ASP A 56 3.46 -20.82 7.94
C ASP A 56 3.33 -21.28 9.40
N ASN A 57 2.68 -22.43 9.60
CA ASN A 57 2.46 -23.00 10.93
C ASN A 57 3.74 -23.56 11.56
N TYR A 58 4.76 -23.92 10.77
CA TYR A 58 5.99 -24.53 11.26
C TYR A 58 6.91 -23.48 11.87
N ILE A 59 7.19 -22.39 11.12
CA ILE A 59 8.00 -21.27 11.62
C ILE A 59 7.16 -20.16 12.27
N LYS A 60 5.85 -20.36 12.37
CA LYS A 60 4.88 -19.49 13.07
C LYS A 60 4.93 -18.05 12.57
N THR A 61 4.78 -17.83 11.26
CA THR A 61 4.88 -16.48 10.69
C THR A 61 4.03 -16.29 9.44
N TYR A 62 3.59 -15.07 9.18
CA TYR A 62 3.04 -14.69 7.88
C TYR A 62 4.18 -14.31 6.95
N ARG A 63 4.11 -14.81 5.71
CA ARG A 63 5.10 -14.52 4.67
C ARG A 63 4.43 -14.30 3.32
N TYR A 64 5.12 -13.59 2.44
CA TYR A 64 4.75 -13.59 1.03
C TYR A 64 5.20 -14.89 0.36
N VAL A 65 4.32 -15.55 -0.38
CA VAL A 65 4.69 -16.74 -1.17
C VAL A 65 5.41 -16.39 -2.47
N LYS A 66 5.29 -15.14 -2.91
CA LYS A 66 6.02 -14.58 -4.05
C LYS A 66 6.81 -13.37 -3.60
N ALA A 67 8.07 -13.25 -4.05
CA ALA A 67 8.88 -12.08 -3.75
C ALA A 67 8.21 -10.81 -4.27
N GLY A 68 8.13 -9.79 -3.40
CA GLY A 68 7.44 -8.54 -3.68
C GLY A 68 7.39 -7.64 -2.45
N LYS A 69 6.78 -6.46 -2.63
CA LYS A 69 6.48 -5.49 -1.58
C LYS A 69 5.21 -4.74 -1.95
N MET A 70 4.47 -4.29 -0.94
CA MET A 70 3.42 -3.31 -1.10
C MET A 70 4.02 -1.96 -1.52
N LYS A 71 3.37 -1.26 -2.44
CA LYS A 71 3.74 0.11 -2.85
C LYS A 71 2.49 0.96 -2.90
N LEU A 72 2.55 2.13 -2.27
CA LEU A 72 1.55 3.18 -2.36
C LEU A 72 2.23 4.35 -3.04
N GLU A 73 1.66 4.81 -4.15
CA GLU A 73 2.24 5.89 -4.95
C GLU A 73 1.17 6.77 -5.56
N PHE A 74 1.51 8.04 -5.76
CA PHE A 74 0.73 8.97 -6.56
C PHE A 74 1.40 9.12 -7.91
N GLU A 75 0.63 8.94 -8.97
CA GLU A 75 1.07 9.19 -10.33
C GLU A 75 0.37 10.45 -10.85
N PHE A 76 1.15 11.39 -11.39
CA PHE A 76 0.64 12.62 -11.99
C PHE A 76 0.99 12.60 -13.46
N SER A 77 0.05 13.02 -14.32
CA SER A 77 0.31 13.19 -15.75
C SER A 77 0.07 14.64 -16.14
N GLU A 78 1.01 15.27 -16.86
CA GLU A 78 0.93 16.69 -17.27
C GLU A 78 -0.09 16.97 -18.40
N LYS A 79 -0.98 16.02 -18.72
CA LYS A 79 -1.88 16.12 -19.89
C LYS A 79 -2.99 17.16 -19.75
N ASP A 80 -3.15 17.80 -18.59
CA ASP A 80 -4.19 18.81 -18.35
C ASP A 80 -3.66 20.26 -18.28
N ALA A 81 -2.35 20.50 -18.48
CA ALA A 81 -1.76 21.84 -18.37
C ALA A 81 -1.52 22.57 -19.72
N THR A 82 -1.92 22.01 -20.86
CA THR A 82 -1.71 22.64 -22.18
C THR A 82 -2.98 22.76 -23.02
N VAL A 83 -4.00 23.42 -22.47
CA VAL A 83 -5.08 24.01 -23.29
C VAL A 83 -5.28 25.47 -22.88
N ASN A 84 -4.33 26.37 -23.19
CA ASN A 84 -4.70 27.77 -23.46
C ASN A 84 -3.64 28.73 -24.07
N GLU A 85 -2.39 28.34 -24.36
CA GLU A 85 -1.45 29.31 -24.96
C GLU A 85 -1.44 29.35 -26.50
N LYS A 86 -2.14 28.44 -27.20
CA LYS A 86 -2.16 28.44 -28.68
C LYS A 86 -3.22 29.32 -29.35
N LYS A 87 -4.13 29.97 -28.62
CA LYS A 87 -5.19 30.83 -29.23
C LYS A 87 -4.86 32.32 -29.34
N ILE A 88 -3.76 32.79 -28.76
CA ILE A 88 -3.41 34.23 -28.80
C ILE A 88 -2.55 34.58 -30.04
N ASN A 89 -1.81 33.63 -30.60
CA ASN A 89 -0.88 33.93 -31.70
C ASN A 89 -1.48 33.84 -33.13
N GLU A 90 -2.71 33.33 -33.30
CA GLU A 90 -3.39 33.31 -34.62
C GLU A 90 -4.23 34.57 -34.90
N LYS A 91 -4.48 35.44 -33.90
CA LYS A 91 -5.21 36.70 -34.10
C LYS A 91 -4.34 37.90 -34.50
N MET A 92 -3.02 37.74 -34.62
CA MET A 92 -2.10 38.78 -35.11
C MET A 92 -1.57 38.53 -36.54
N ALA A 93 -2.01 37.45 -37.22
CA ALA A 93 -1.58 37.11 -38.57
C ALA A 93 -2.64 37.39 -39.66
N VAL A 94 -3.73 38.07 -39.32
CA VAL A 94 -4.67 38.63 -40.30
C VAL A 94 -4.80 40.13 -40.02
N GLN A 95 -3.86 40.88 -40.60
CA GLN A 95 -4.19 42.16 -41.20
C GLN A 95 -5.18 41.94 -42.34
#